data_AF-A0A7C4J594-F1
#
_entry.id   AF-A0A7C4J594-F1
#
_cell.length_a   1.000
_cell.length_b   1.000
_cell.length_c   1.000
_cell.angle_alpha   90.00
_cell.angle_beta   90.00
_cell.angle_gamma   90.00
#
_symmetry.space_group_name_H-M   'P 1'
#
loop_
_entity.id
_entity.type
_entity.pdbx_description
1 polymer ?
#
loop_
_entity_poly.entity_id
_entity_poly.type
_entity_poly.pdbx_seq_one_letter_code
_entity_poly.pdbx_strand_id
1 'polypeptide(L)'
;MGIIMEDDMKKVILIYCVLVVTVLLSAQSIFALDISFVVGDVIVERDGKENLAVVGMKLSQGDIIITKNASIAELQYADKSTVRIFENTKVKVAAIQDNQENVSIINGVIKAKISKLQKGETKKVYTPTTVCAVRGTEFFVAVSDSSNSRVNMEEGSLALTNPYGEINVHGDEQATVEVANKPLMDENPKNPELWKNTADKDFILEPQKYAESYEEYLATLEQRSSMQSAEIEKIKQSSPKKKDSKKIEKDMDELENKVAVIADDFFLGDCANAAVDHVLQSYKEKKQEIFDSFNKVKEQADRVVQQQKANYEAIMAIKEAYRKSYEEIKGKHKESIKKIQEEVNKVQ
;
A
#
# COMPACT_ATOMS: atom_id res chain seq x y z
N MET A 1 41.27 -43.09 19.23
CA MET A 1 40.16 -42.96 18.27
C MET A 1 39.09 -41.97 18.73
N GLY A 2 38.78 -41.86 20.03
CA GLY A 2 37.74 -40.95 20.55
C GLY A 2 38.02 -39.44 20.43
N ILE A 3 39.28 -38.99 20.51
CA ILE A 3 39.62 -37.54 20.48
C ILE A 3 39.43 -36.92 19.09
N ILE A 4 39.63 -37.69 18.01
CA ILE A 4 39.51 -37.21 16.63
C ILE A 4 38.03 -37.00 16.24
N MET A 5 37.13 -37.83 16.76
CA MET A 5 35.68 -37.71 16.50
C MET A 5 35.06 -36.48 17.16
N GLU A 6 35.61 -36.01 18.29
CA GLU A 6 35.06 -34.87 19.02
C GLU A 6 35.36 -33.53 18.34
N ASP A 7 36.54 -33.39 17.74
CA ASP A 7 36.93 -32.20 16.98
C ASP A 7 36.16 -32.07 15.66
N ASP A 8 35.90 -33.18 14.97
CA ASP A 8 35.12 -33.16 13.73
C ASP A 8 33.64 -32.85 13.98
N MET A 9 33.07 -33.32 15.11
CA MET A 9 31.71 -32.99 15.52
C MET A 9 31.55 -31.50 15.87
N LYS A 10 32.56 -30.90 16.52
CA LYS A 10 32.59 -29.44 16.81
C LYS A 10 32.65 -28.60 15.53
N LYS A 11 33.40 -29.03 14.51
CA LYS A 11 33.45 -28.35 13.20
C LYS A 11 32.13 -28.43 12.44
N VAL A 12 31.44 -29.58 12.47
CA VAL A 12 30.13 -29.74 11.81
C VAL A 12 29.07 -28.86 12.49
N ILE A 13 29.06 -28.80 13.82
CA ILE A 13 28.16 -27.92 14.59
C ILE A 13 28.47 -26.44 14.29
N LEU A 14 29.75 -26.06 14.24
CA LEU A 14 30.16 -24.69 13.91
C LEU A 14 29.71 -24.29 12.48
N ILE A 15 29.87 -25.18 11.50
CA ILE A 15 29.42 -24.94 10.12
C ILE A 15 27.90 -24.81 10.07
N TYR A 16 27.15 -25.64 10.80
CA TYR A 16 25.69 -25.56 10.88
C TYR A 16 25.23 -24.26 11.56
N CYS A 17 25.87 -23.84 12.66
CA CYS A 17 25.59 -22.57 13.32
C CYS A 17 25.91 -21.37 12.41
N VAL A 18 27.02 -21.39 11.67
CA VAL A 18 27.36 -20.34 10.71
C VAL A 18 26.35 -20.31 9.57
N LEU A 19 25.92 -21.46 9.04
CA LEU A 19 24.87 -21.55 8.01
C LEU A 19 23.53 -21.00 8.49
N VAL A 20 23.10 -21.36 9.71
CA VAL A 20 21.86 -20.86 10.33
C VAL A 20 21.94 -19.36 10.60
N VAL A 21 23.09 -18.85 11.05
CA VAL A 21 23.32 -17.41 11.25
C VAL A 21 23.37 -16.65 9.93
N THR A 22 23.98 -17.19 8.86
CA THR A 22 23.96 -16.55 7.54
C THR A 22 22.58 -16.52 6.89
N VAL A 23 21.75 -17.55 7.10
CA VAL A 23 20.35 -17.58 6.64
C VAL A 23 19.49 -16.60 7.44
N LEU A 24 19.80 -16.37 8.73
CA LEU A 24 19.14 -15.35 9.56
C LEU A 24 19.58 -13.92 9.24
N LEU A 25 20.77 -13.71 8.67
CA LEU A 25 21.24 -12.38 8.26
C LEU A 25 20.78 -11.96 6.85
N SER A 26 20.23 -12.86 6.05
CA SER A 26 19.78 -12.56 4.68
C SER A 26 18.28 -12.24 4.62
N ALA A 27 17.88 -11.11 5.21
CA ALA A 27 16.65 -10.37 4.87
C ALA A 27 16.62 -9.02 5.62
N GLN A 28 17.68 -8.19 5.50
CA GLN A 28 17.48 -6.78 5.81
C GLN A 28 16.78 -6.16 4.60
N SER A 29 15.47 -5.94 4.74
CA SER A 29 14.71 -5.13 3.79
C SER A 29 15.44 -3.79 3.64
N ILE A 30 15.84 -3.48 2.42
CA ILE A 30 16.47 -2.20 2.05
C ILE A 30 15.45 -1.05 2.21
N PHE A 31 14.16 -1.38 2.24
CA PHE A 31 13.06 -0.47 2.52
C PHE A 31 12.90 -0.28 4.03
N ALA A 32 13.03 0.97 4.45
CA ALA A 32 12.83 1.41 5.82
C ALA A 32 11.95 2.65 5.79
N LEU A 33 10.83 2.56 6.51
CA LEU A 33 10.02 3.69 6.90
C LEU A 33 10.15 3.81 8.42
N ASP A 34 10.62 4.94 8.90
CA ASP A 34 10.79 5.20 10.32
C ASP A 34 10.19 6.54 10.72
N ILE A 35 9.95 6.70 12.02
CA ILE A 35 9.47 7.95 12.59
C ILE A 35 10.67 8.89 12.79
N SER A 36 10.75 9.96 12.00
CA SER A 36 11.84 10.95 12.09
C SER A 36 11.57 12.07 13.09
N PHE A 37 10.31 12.34 13.40
CA PHE A 37 9.90 13.43 14.30
C PHE A 37 8.60 13.11 15.02
N VAL A 38 8.50 13.50 16.30
CA VAL A 38 7.28 13.35 17.14
C VAL A 38 7.14 14.57 18.06
N VAL A 39 5.93 15.13 18.10
CA VAL A 39 5.47 16.10 19.11
C VAL A 39 4.08 15.69 19.59
N GLY A 40 3.82 15.81 20.88
CA GLY A 40 2.52 15.50 21.48
C GLY A 40 2.30 14.00 21.70
N ASP A 41 1.03 13.59 21.67
CA ASP A 41 0.59 12.21 21.86
C ASP A 41 0.40 11.53 20.50
N VAL A 42 1.37 10.67 20.17
CA VAL A 42 1.40 9.91 18.93
C VAL A 42 1.50 8.43 19.28
N ILE A 43 0.58 7.64 18.74
CA ILE A 43 0.44 6.22 19.01
C ILE A 43 0.72 5.45 17.71
N VAL A 44 1.44 4.35 17.81
CA VAL A 44 1.57 3.33 16.77
C VAL A 44 0.81 2.09 17.25
N GLU A 45 -0.28 1.77 16.57
CA GLU A 45 -1.01 0.54 16.74
C GLU A 45 -0.41 -0.55 15.83
N ARG A 46 0.00 -1.66 16.44
CA ARG A 46 0.54 -2.84 15.75
C ARG A 46 -0.10 -4.10 16.33
N ASP A 47 -0.75 -4.88 15.49
CA ASP A 47 -1.44 -6.12 15.88
C ASP A 47 -2.42 -5.92 17.05
N GLY A 48 -3.16 -4.80 17.04
CA GLY A 48 -4.11 -4.42 18.10
C GLY A 48 -3.47 -3.93 19.40
N LYS A 49 -2.15 -3.70 19.43
CA LYS A 49 -1.44 -3.12 20.57
C LYS A 49 -1.01 -1.69 20.26
N GLU A 50 -1.36 -0.78 21.16
CA GLU A 50 -0.93 0.60 21.11
C GLU A 50 0.44 0.77 21.77
N ASN A 51 1.37 1.42 21.08
CA ASN A 51 2.67 1.81 21.59
C ASN A 51 2.88 3.30 21.37
N LEU A 52 3.54 3.99 22.31
CA LEU A 52 3.94 5.38 22.08
C LEU A 52 4.95 5.44 20.94
N ALA A 53 4.73 6.36 20.00
CA ALA A 53 5.68 6.64 18.94
C ALA A 53 6.95 7.29 19.51
N VAL A 54 8.10 6.80 19.05
CA VAL A 54 9.41 7.39 19.38
C VAL A 54 10.22 7.58 18.10
N VAL A 55 11.05 8.61 18.09
CA VAL A 55 11.95 8.87 16.95
C VAL A 55 12.88 7.67 16.73
N GLY A 56 13.05 7.27 15.47
CA GLY A 56 13.79 6.09 15.04
C GLY A 56 12.99 4.77 15.12
N MET A 57 11.73 4.80 15.56
CA MET A 57 10.87 3.62 15.52
C MET A 57 10.65 3.19 14.07
N LYS A 58 11.04 1.96 13.75
CA LYS A 58 10.79 1.35 12.44
C LYS A 58 9.33 0.92 12.32
N LEU A 59 8.73 1.33 11.22
CA LEU A 59 7.38 0.96 10.85
C LEU A 59 7.38 -0.26 9.94
N SER A 60 6.32 -1.03 10.03
CA SER A 60 6.06 -2.24 9.26
C SER A 60 4.71 -2.13 8.57
N GLN A 61 4.53 -2.91 7.50
CA GLN A 61 3.23 -3.02 6.85
C GLN A 61 2.16 -3.41 7.87
N GLY A 62 1.02 -2.71 7.83
CA GLY A 62 -0.10 -2.90 8.75
C GLY A 62 -0.09 -1.97 9.97
N ASP A 63 1.03 -1.32 10.29
CA ASP A 63 1.07 -0.34 11.38
C ASP A 63 0.12 0.82 11.12
N ILE A 64 -0.56 1.27 12.18
CA ILE A 64 -1.42 2.45 12.14
C ILE A 64 -0.85 3.52 13.07
N ILE A 65 -0.52 4.67 12.51
CA ILE A 65 -0.02 5.84 13.21
C ILE A 65 -1.20 6.76 13.49
N ILE A 66 -1.37 7.14 14.75
CA ILE A 66 -2.48 7.96 15.25
C ILE A 66 -1.88 9.16 15.98
N THR A 67 -2.11 10.36 15.44
CA THR A 67 -1.78 11.63 16.10
C THR A 67 -3.03 12.15 16.81
N LYS A 68 -2.93 12.46 18.10
CA LYS A 68 -4.03 13.10 18.85
C LYS A 68 -4.05 14.61 18.63
N ASN A 69 -4.88 15.31 19.38
CA ASN A 69 -4.94 16.77 19.41
C ASN A 69 -3.56 17.37 19.75
N ALA A 70 -3.19 18.49 19.13
CA ALA A 70 -1.91 19.18 19.30
C ALA A 70 -0.68 18.28 19.12
N SER A 71 -0.78 17.27 18.25
CA SER A 71 0.26 16.26 18.03
C SER A 71 0.66 16.17 16.57
N ILE A 72 1.94 15.92 16.30
CA ILE A 72 2.51 15.82 14.96
C ILE A 72 3.48 14.65 14.93
N ALA A 73 3.46 13.87 13.85
CA ALA A 73 4.48 12.89 13.54
C ALA A 73 5.06 13.16 12.14
N GLU A 74 6.31 12.78 11.90
CA GLU A 74 6.87 12.72 10.56
C GLU A 74 7.46 11.34 10.32
N LEU A 75 7.08 10.74 9.20
CA LEU A 75 7.66 9.51 8.70
C LEU A 75 8.72 9.86 7.66
N GLN A 76 9.86 9.16 7.70
CA GLN A 76 10.92 9.29 6.71
C GLN A 76 11.20 7.95 6.03
N TYR A 77 11.23 7.97 4.70
CA TYR A 77 11.68 6.85 3.88
C TYR A 77 13.20 6.86 3.71
N ALA A 78 13.77 5.73 3.30
CA ALA A 78 15.20 5.61 3.01
C ALA A 78 15.72 6.63 1.98
N ASP A 79 14.89 6.99 0.98
CA ASP A 79 15.19 7.96 -0.08
C ASP A 79 15.01 9.43 0.33
N LYS A 80 14.81 9.68 1.64
CA LYS A 80 14.56 11.01 2.24
C LYS A 80 13.22 11.65 1.88
N SER A 81 12.33 10.93 1.20
CA SER A 81 10.92 11.32 1.14
C SER A 81 10.35 11.36 2.56
N THR A 82 9.36 12.24 2.79
CA THR A 82 8.73 12.40 4.10
C THR A 82 7.22 12.47 4.00
N VAL A 83 6.54 11.94 5.02
CA VAL A 83 5.11 12.10 5.24
C VAL A 83 4.91 12.69 6.63
N ARG A 84 4.54 13.97 6.68
CA ARG A 84 4.18 14.66 7.92
C ARG A 84 2.70 14.47 8.19
N ILE A 85 2.39 13.96 9.37
CA ILE A 85 1.06 13.63 9.86
C ILE A 85 0.67 14.71 10.88
N PHE A 86 -0.37 15.49 10.56
CA PHE A 86 -0.86 16.55 11.43
C PHE A 86 -1.76 15.99 12.52
N GLU A 87 -2.29 16.84 13.40
CA GLU A 87 -3.13 16.40 14.51
C GLU A 87 -4.41 15.69 14.05
N ASN A 88 -4.99 14.88 14.94
CA ASN A 88 -6.26 14.18 14.72
C ASN A 88 -6.27 13.38 13.40
N THR A 89 -5.15 12.68 13.11
CA THR A 89 -4.95 11.99 11.84
C THR A 89 -4.59 10.52 12.09
N LYS A 90 -5.14 9.64 11.26
CA LYS A 90 -4.88 8.19 11.27
C LYS A 90 -4.32 7.77 9.91
N VAL A 91 -3.08 7.28 9.90
CA VAL A 91 -2.37 6.81 8.70
C VAL A 91 -1.97 5.35 8.89
N LYS A 92 -2.26 4.50 7.91
CA LYS A 92 -1.83 3.10 7.86
C LYS A 92 -0.65 2.95 6.91
N VAL A 93 0.34 2.15 7.29
CA VAL A 93 1.39 1.73 6.37
C VAL A 93 0.87 0.58 5.52
N ALA A 94 0.55 0.88 4.26
CA ALA A 94 -0.17 -0.03 3.38
C ALA A 94 0.72 -1.16 2.83
N ALA A 95 1.92 -0.80 2.38
CA ALA A 95 2.89 -1.75 1.85
C ALA A 95 4.33 -1.24 2.05
N ILE A 96 5.21 -2.15 2.48
CA ILE A 96 6.67 -1.95 2.48
C ILE A 96 7.32 -3.22 1.91
N GLN A 97 7.27 -3.41 0.60
CA GLN A 97 7.81 -4.61 -0.04
C GLN A 97 8.11 -4.38 -1.54
N ASP A 98 9.15 -5.03 -2.07
CA ASP A 98 9.42 -5.15 -3.51
C ASP A 98 9.31 -3.82 -4.30
N ASN A 99 10.02 -2.78 -3.83
CA ASN A 99 10.03 -1.41 -4.38
C ASN A 99 8.72 -0.61 -4.22
N GLN A 100 7.79 -1.09 -3.37
CA GLN A 100 6.57 -0.38 -3.01
C GLN A 100 6.65 0.10 -1.56
N GLU A 101 6.47 1.41 -1.38
CA GLU A 101 6.50 2.08 -0.10
C GLU A 101 5.27 2.99 0.00
N ASN A 102 4.14 2.38 0.35
CA ASN A 102 2.82 2.99 0.25
C ASN A 102 2.22 3.28 1.63
N VAL A 103 1.49 4.39 1.72
CA VAL A 103 0.71 4.76 2.92
C VAL A 103 -0.75 5.01 2.55
N SER A 104 -1.65 4.73 3.49
CA SER A 104 -3.08 5.00 3.37
C SER A 104 -3.51 5.99 4.44
N ILE A 105 -4.19 7.06 4.05
CA ILE A 105 -4.72 8.05 4.99
C ILE A 105 -6.17 7.69 5.26
N ILE A 106 -6.45 7.24 6.47
CA ILE A 106 -7.79 6.79 6.87
C ILE A 106 -8.68 8.00 7.17
N ASN A 107 -8.13 8.99 7.88
CA ASN A 107 -8.77 10.25 8.23
C ASN A 107 -7.70 11.25 8.65
N GLY A 108 -7.95 12.55 8.45
CA GLY A 108 -7.05 13.61 8.91
C GLY A 108 -6.33 14.31 7.77
N VAL A 109 -5.20 14.95 8.09
CA VAL A 109 -4.41 15.74 7.15
C VAL A 109 -2.96 15.29 7.19
N ILE A 110 -2.37 15.14 6.01
CA ILE A 110 -0.92 14.91 5.87
C ILE A 110 -0.32 15.90 4.88
N LYS A 111 1.00 16.09 4.99
CA LYS A 111 1.84 16.67 3.95
C LYS A 111 2.86 15.63 3.50
N ALA A 112 2.85 15.32 2.21
CA ALA A 112 3.81 14.41 1.59
C ALA A 112 4.82 15.22 0.77
N LYS A 113 6.11 14.94 0.97
CA LYS A 113 7.21 15.45 0.14
C LYS A 113 7.98 14.25 -0.37
N ILE A 114 7.74 13.90 -1.62
CA ILE A 114 8.25 12.66 -2.22
C ILE A 114 9.35 12.99 -3.22
N SER A 115 10.52 12.39 -3.02
CA SER A 115 11.67 12.49 -3.91
C SER A 115 11.36 11.94 -5.31
N LYS A 116 12.18 12.33 -6.30
CA LYS A 116 12.09 11.72 -7.62
C LYS A 116 12.46 10.23 -7.54
N LEU A 117 11.52 9.38 -7.94
CA LEU A 117 11.69 7.92 -7.92
C LEU A 117 12.59 7.43 -9.04
N GLN A 118 13.44 6.44 -8.73
CA GLN A 118 14.24 5.73 -9.72
C GLN A 118 13.35 4.88 -10.65
N LYS A 119 13.94 4.36 -11.73
CA LYS A 119 13.19 3.51 -12.67
C LYS A 119 12.79 2.21 -11.95
N GLY A 120 11.49 1.95 -11.88
CA GLY A 120 10.92 0.76 -11.23
C GLY A 120 10.53 0.92 -9.77
N GLU A 121 10.79 2.09 -9.16
CA GLU A 121 10.26 2.43 -7.84
C GLU A 121 8.87 3.04 -7.95
N THR A 122 7.97 2.67 -7.04
CA THR A 122 6.63 3.24 -6.95
C THR A 122 6.31 3.64 -5.52
N LYS A 123 5.87 4.88 -5.32
CA LYS A 123 5.28 5.35 -4.07
C LYS A 123 3.87 5.84 -4.37
N LYS A 124 2.90 5.31 -3.63
CA LYS A 124 1.51 5.71 -3.72
C LYS A 124 1.01 6.13 -2.36
N VAL A 125 0.18 7.17 -2.37
CA VAL A 125 -0.59 7.59 -1.22
C VAL A 125 -2.04 7.24 -1.51
N TYR A 126 -2.63 6.40 -0.68
CA TYR A 126 -4.02 5.98 -0.81
C TYR A 126 -4.90 6.80 0.12
N THR A 127 -6.12 7.09 -0.33
CA THR A 127 -7.23 7.52 0.52
C THR A 127 -8.39 6.55 0.31
N PRO A 128 -9.51 6.67 1.05
CA PRO A 128 -10.69 5.86 0.79
C PRO A 128 -11.24 6.01 -0.63
N THR A 129 -10.99 7.12 -1.31
CA THR A 129 -11.65 7.44 -2.60
C THR A 129 -10.69 7.59 -3.77
N THR A 130 -9.37 7.68 -3.56
CA THR A 130 -8.42 7.84 -4.66
C THR A 130 -7.02 7.30 -4.37
N VAL A 131 -6.34 6.91 -5.44
CA VAL A 131 -4.92 6.60 -5.47
C VAL A 131 -4.17 7.82 -5.98
N CYS A 132 -3.23 8.31 -5.18
CA CYS A 132 -2.31 9.37 -5.55
C CYS A 132 -0.99 8.73 -6.03
N ALA A 133 -0.75 8.70 -7.34
CA ALA A 133 0.49 8.17 -7.91
C ALA A 133 1.58 9.24 -7.92
N VAL A 134 2.60 9.08 -7.07
CA VAL A 134 3.53 10.16 -6.74
C VAL A 134 4.85 10.03 -7.49
N ARG A 135 5.32 11.13 -8.11
CA ARG A 135 6.66 11.19 -8.68
C ARG A 135 7.26 12.60 -8.56
N GLY A 136 8.10 12.81 -7.54
CA GLY A 136 8.80 14.09 -7.36
C GLY A 136 7.85 15.25 -7.09
N THR A 137 7.04 15.16 -6.03
CA THR A 137 6.02 16.15 -5.70
C THR A 137 5.98 16.50 -4.23
N GLU A 138 5.45 17.68 -3.93
CA GLU A 138 5.08 18.12 -2.60
C GLU A 138 3.60 18.51 -2.61
N PHE A 139 2.81 17.94 -1.70
CA PHE A 139 1.36 18.11 -1.67
C PHE A 139 0.78 17.79 -0.30
N PHE A 140 -0.40 18.33 -0.02
CA PHE A 140 -1.24 17.93 1.10
C PHE A 140 -2.32 16.97 0.64
N VAL A 141 -2.70 16.07 1.53
CA VAL A 141 -3.91 15.28 1.40
C VAL A 141 -4.74 15.44 2.67
N ALA A 142 -6.02 15.70 2.53
CA ALA A 142 -7.00 15.71 3.60
C ALA A 142 -8.06 14.65 3.33
N VAL A 143 -8.46 13.91 4.36
CA VAL A 143 -9.55 12.92 4.31
C VAL A 143 -10.52 13.24 5.44
N SER A 144 -11.78 13.49 5.11
CA SER A 144 -12.86 13.79 6.07
C SER A 144 -13.45 12.52 6.69
N ASP A 145 -14.32 12.69 7.69
CA ASP A 145 -15.10 11.60 8.28
C ASP A 145 -16.12 11.01 7.28
N SER A 146 -16.57 11.80 6.30
CA SER A 146 -17.33 11.29 5.14
C SER A 146 -16.50 10.47 4.16
N SER A 147 -15.19 10.29 4.41
CA SER A 147 -14.22 9.63 3.53
C SER A 147 -13.95 10.35 2.21
N ASN A 148 -14.53 11.54 1.99
CA ASN A 148 -14.14 12.40 0.89
C ASN A 148 -12.67 12.77 1.05
N SER A 149 -11.99 12.94 -0.07
CA SER A 149 -10.57 13.28 -0.10
C SER A 149 -10.35 14.60 -0.81
N ARG A 150 -9.37 15.37 -0.36
CA ARG A 150 -8.87 16.55 -1.05
C ARG A 150 -7.36 16.48 -1.18
N VAL A 151 -6.86 16.88 -2.33
CA VAL A 151 -5.44 17.06 -2.60
C VAL A 151 -5.17 18.52 -2.93
N ASN A 152 -4.17 19.09 -2.27
CA ASN A 152 -3.66 20.43 -2.58
C ASN A 152 -2.19 20.31 -2.98
N MET A 153 -1.85 20.62 -4.24
CA MET A 153 -0.47 20.56 -4.71
C MET A 153 0.36 21.73 -4.16
N GLU A 154 1.65 21.54 -3.92
CA GLU A 154 2.62 22.62 -3.73
C GLU A 154 3.66 22.62 -4.85
N GLU A 155 4.14 21.44 -5.26
CA GLU A 155 5.13 21.29 -6.32
C GLU A 155 4.91 19.99 -7.11
N GLY A 156 5.12 20.08 -8.43
CA GLY A 156 5.18 18.92 -9.33
C GLY A 156 3.82 18.55 -9.94
N SER A 157 3.59 17.25 -10.13
CA SER A 157 2.42 16.69 -10.80
C SER A 157 1.96 15.38 -10.16
N LEU A 158 0.67 15.25 -9.91
CA LEU A 158 0.09 14.07 -9.28
C LEU A 158 -1.10 13.56 -10.09
N ALA A 159 -1.11 12.27 -10.40
CA ALA A 159 -2.28 11.61 -10.97
C ALA A 159 -3.17 11.13 -9.82
N LEU A 160 -4.45 11.52 -9.88
CA LEU A 160 -5.50 11.02 -9.00
C LEU A 160 -6.38 10.07 -9.79
N THR A 161 -6.37 8.79 -9.40
CA THR A 161 -7.09 7.74 -10.10
C THR A 161 -8.03 7.03 -9.14
N ASN A 162 -9.24 6.74 -9.59
CA ASN A 162 -10.18 5.87 -8.89
C ASN A 162 -11.07 5.10 -9.89
N PRO A 163 -11.98 4.22 -9.45
CA PRO A 163 -12.84 3.46 -10.34
C PRO A 163 -13.72 4.28 -11.31
N TYR A 164 -13.93 5.56 -11.03
CA TYR A 164 -14.80 6.46 -11.78
C TYR A 164 -14.05 7.34 -12.78
N GLY A 165 -12.72 7.43 -12.67
CA GLY A 165 -11.90 8.17 -13.61
C GLY A 165 -10.55 8.59 -13.06
N GLU A 166 -9.87 9.41 -13.84
CA GLU A 166 -8.55 9.94 -13.54
C GLU A 166 -8.48 11.42 -13.91
N ILE A 167 -7.75 12.20 -13.11
CA ILE A 167 -7.28 13.54 -13.45
C ILE A 167 -5.80 13.68 -13.10
N ASN A 168 -5.11 14.60 -13.77
CA ASN A 168 -3.79 15.03 -13.35
C ASN A 168 -3.88 16.42 -12.72
N VAL A 169 -3.25 16.59 -11.57
CA VAL A 169 -3.21 17.83 -10.79
C VAL A 169 -1.77 18.34 -10.77
N HIS A 170 -1.56 19.61 -11.09
CA HIS A 170 -0.24 20.18 -11.34
C HIS A 170 -0.03 21.49 -10.60
N GLY A 171 1.23 21.82 -10.32
CA GLY A 171 1.62 23.16 -9.86
C GLY A 171 0.86 23.56 -8.59
N ASP A 172 0.06 24.62 -8.68
CA ASP A 172 -0.74 25.13 -7.58
C ASP A 172 -2.24 24.76 -7.66
N GLU A 173 -2.59 23.72 -8.41
CA GLU A 173 -3.95 23.20 -8.47
C GLU A 173 -4.33 22.40 -7.20
N GLN A 174 -5.62 22.11 -7.08
CA GLN A 174 -6.19 21.25 -6.07
C GLN A 174 -7.37 20.48 -6.65
N ALA A 175 -7.70 19.35 -6.03
CA ALA A 175 -8.79 18.51 -6.46
C ALA A 175 -9.49 17.88 -5.26
N THR A 176 -10.78 17.64 -5.42
CA THR A 176 -11.62 16.91 -4.45
C THR A 176 -12.11 15.64 -5.11
N VAL A 177 -12.15 14.56 -4.32
CA VAL A 177 -12.66 13.25 -4.70
C VAL A 177 -13.71 12.84 -3.68
N GLU A 178 -14.97 13.06 -4.04
CA GLU A 178 -16.09 12.59 -3.26
C GLU A 178 -16.27 11.08 -3.41
N VAL A 179 -16.82 10.43 -2.38
CA VAL A 179 -17.18 9.01 -2.43
C VAL A 179 -18.12 8.78 -3.63
N ALA A 180 -17.94 7.65 -4.31
CA ALA A 180 -18.66 7.26 -5.52
C ALA A 180 -18.54 8.18 -6.74
N ASN A 181 -17.61 9.14 -6.73
CA ASN A 181 -17.43 10.10 -7.82
C ASN A 181 -16.02 10.10 -8.38
N LYS A 182 -15.87 10.55 -9.63
CA LYS A 182 -14.55 10.78 -10.22
C LYS A 182 -13.86 11.99 -9.57
N PRO A 183 -12.52 12.03 -9.54
CA PRO A 183 -11.80 13.22 -9.12
C PRO A 183 -12.18 14.46 -9.94
N LEU A 184 -12.32 15.61 -9.28
CA LEU A 184 -12.62 16.90 -9.91
C LEU A 184 -11.68 17.98 -9.40
N MET A 185 -11.28 18.91 -10.28
CA MET A 185 -10.58 20.12 -9.89
C MET A 185 -11.43 20.94 -8.93
N ASP A 186 -10.79 21.62 -7.99
CA ASP A 186 -11.45 22.35 -6.92
C ASP A 186 -10.97 23.80 -6.87
N GLU A 187 -11.88 24.76 -6.83
CA GLU A 187 -11.52 26.19 -6.81
C GLU A 187 -11.51 26.80 -5.41
N ASN A 188 -11.86 26.02 -4.37
CA ASN A 188 -11.91 26.49 -3.00
C ASN A 188 -10.50 26.80 -2.45
N PRO A 189 -10.39 27.67 -1.42
CA PRO A 189 -9.12 28.05 -0.82
C PRO A 189 -8.26 26.86 -0.40
N LYS A 190 -6.94 27.04 -0.53
CA LYS A 190 -5.92 26.03 -0.29
C LYS A 190 -5.61 25.80 1.19
N ASN A 191 -6.64 25.52 1.98
CA ASN A 191 -6.50 25.19 3.39
C ASN A 191 -7.09 23.78 3.65
N PRO A 192 -6.24 22.74 3.78
CA PRO A 192 -6.72 21.36 3.93
C PRO A 192 -7.49 21.13 5.24
N GLU A 193 -7.11 21.80 6.33
CA GLU A 193 -7.81 21.69 7.62
C GLU A 193 -9.19 22.36 7.57
N LEU A 194 -9.29 23.56 7.00
CA LEU A 194 -10.57 24.26 6.83
C LEU A 194 -11.54 23.46 5.95
N TRP A 195 -11.03 22.89 4.85
CA TRP A 195 -11.82 22.03 3.99
C TRP A 195 -12.31 20.80 4.76
N LYS A 196 -11.41 20.10 5.48
CA LYS A 196 -11.77 18.91 6.26
C LYS A 196 -12.86 19.24 7.29
N ASN A 197 -12.69 20.32 8.05
CA ASN A 197 -13.65 20.76 9.06
C ASN A 197 -15.03 21.08 8.45
N THR A 198 -15.06 21.64 7.25
CA THR A 198 -16.31 21.89 6.52
C THR A 198 -16.97 20.56 6.10
N ALA A 199 -16.19 19.66 5.50
CA ALA A 199 -16.68 18.36 5.06
C ALA A 199 -17.18 17.48 6.23
N ASP A 200 -16.51 17.52 7.37
CA ASP A 200 -16.92 16.81 8.59
C ASP A 200 -18.23 17.39 9.16
N LYS A 201 -18.41 18.71 9.08
CA LYS A 201 -19.66 19.36 9.50
C LYS A 201 -20.82 18.93 8.59
N ASP A 202 -20.61 18.94 7.27
CA ASP A 202 -21.63 18.52 6.30
C ASP A 202 -21.97 17.05 6.48
N PHE A 203 -20.97 16.21 6.77
CA PHE A 203 -21.15 14.81 7.14
C PHE A 203 -22.06 14.62 8.35
N ILE A 204 -21.84 15.40 9.42
CA ILE A 204 -22.66 15.34 10.64
C ILE A 204 -24.10 15.80 10.38
N LEU A 205 -24.32 16.71 9.42
CA LEU A 205 -25.65 17.22 9.08
C LEU A 205 -26.44 16.25 8.19
N GLU A 206 -25.78 15.52 7.29
CA GLU A 206 -26.43 14.64 6.31
C GLU A 206 -25.83 13.21 6.28
N PRO A 207 -25.70 12.50 7.41
CA PRO A 207 -24.92 11.25 7.44
C PRO A 207 -25.50 10.14 6.56
N GLN A 208 -26.82 10.10 6.40
CA GLN A 208 -27.51 9.13 5.54
C GLN A 208 -27.13 9.27 4.07
N LYS A 209 -26.99 10.50 3.57
CA LYS A 209 -26.53 10.79 2.19
C LYS A 209 -25.15 10.20 1.93
N TYR A 210 -24.23 10.37 2.88
CA TYR A 210 -22.87 9.83 2.74
C TYR A 210 -22.83 8.31 2.87
N ALA A 211 -23.67 7.72 3.73
CA ALA A 211 -23.80 6.26 3.81
C ALA A 211 -24.30 5.67 2.47
N GLU A 212 -25.29 6.28 1.83
CA GLU A 212 -25.81 5.87 0.51
C GLU A 212 -24.73 5.97 -0.59
N SER A 213 -23.96 7.07 -0.64
CA SER A 213 -22.82 7.18 -1.55
C SER A 213 -21.77 6.10 -1.26
N TYR A 214 -21.56 5.72 -0.01
CA TYR A 214 -20.64 4.65 0.37
C TYR A 214 -21.11 3.28 -0.10
N GLU A 215 -22.40 2.98 0.01
CA GLU A 215 -22.98 1.73 -0.48
C GLU A 215 -22.82 1.60 -2.01
N GLU A 216 -23.04 2.69 -2.76
CA GLU A 216 -22.77 2.74 -4.21
C GLU A 216 -21.28 2.50 -4.52
N TYR A 217 -20.40 3.13 -3.74
CA TYR A 217 -18.96 2.97 -3.89
C TYR A 217 -18.53 1.51 -3.66
N LEU A 218 -19.00 0.90 -2.57
CA LEU A 218 -18.70 -0.49 -2.25
C LEU A 218 -19.27 -1.45 -3.29
N ALA A 219 -20.46 -1.19 -3.84
CA ALA A 219 -21.03 -1.99 -4.92
C ALA A 219 -20.14 -1.94 -6.18
N THR A 220 -19.58 -0.77 -6.50
CA THR A 220 -18.62 -0.61 -7.61
C THR A 220 -17.34 -1.41 -7.37
N LEU A 221 -16.78 -1.35 -6.16
CA LEU A 221 -15.60 -2.13 -5.78
C LEU A 221 -15.88 -3.64 -5.79
N GLU A 222 -17.06 -4.05 -5.34
CA GLU A 222 -17.50 -5.46 -5.35
C GLU A 222 -17.58 -6.01 -6.78
N GLN A 223 -18.21 -5.26 -7.70
CA GLN A 223 -18.29 -5.65 -9.10
C GLN A 223 -16.90 -5.79 -9.73
N ARG A 224 -16.00 -4.83 -9.47
CA ARG A 224 -14.61 -4.88 -9.94
C ARG A 224 -13.85 -6.09 -9.39
N SER A 225 -13.99 -6.34 -8.09
CA SER A 225 -13.40 -7.50 -7.42
C SER A 225 -13.89 -8.83 -8.02
N SER A 226 -15.18 -8.93 -8.35
CA SER A 226 -15.74 -10.10 -9.04
C SER A 226 -15.13 -10.31 -10.44
N MET A 227 -15.00 -9.25 -11.23
CA MET A 227 -14.35 -9.31 -12.55
C MET A 227 -12.88 -9.74 -12.45
N GLN A 228 -12.14 -9.21 -11.48
CA GLN A 228 -10.75 -9.58 -11.21
C GLN A 228 -10.61 -11.04 -10.79
N SER A 229 -11.52 -11.54 -9.96
CA SER A 229 -11.55 -12.95 -9.55
C SER A 229 -11.63 -13.89 -10.77
N ALA A 230 -12.54 -13.58 -11.70
CA ALA A 230 -12.69 -14.34 -12.95
C ALA A 230 -11.45 -14.25 -13.86
N GLU A 231 -10.77 -13.10 -13.88
CA GLU A 231 -9.53 -12.92 -14.63
C GLU A 231 -8.35 -13.69 -14.02
N ILE A 232 -8.20 -13.67 -12.70
CA ILE A 232 -7.20 -14.43 -11.97
C ILE A 232 -7.33 -15.93 -12.28
N GLU A 233 -8.55 -16.47 -12.30
CA GLU A 233 -8.79 -17.87 -12.65
C GLU A 233 -8.36 -18.21 -14.07
N LYS A 234 -8.58 -17.30 -15.03
CA LYS A 234 -8.06 -17.47 -16.41
C LYS A 234 -6.53 -17.49 -16.44
N ILE A 235 -5.87 -16.62 -15.65
CA ILE A 235 -4.40 -16.57 -15.58
C ILE A 235 -3.85 -17.85 -14.96
N LYS A 236 -4.45 -18.37 -13.89
CA LYS A 236 -4.04 -19.64 -13.25
C LYS A 236 -4.02 -20.82 -14.22
N GLN A 237 -4.96 -20.88 -15.16
CA GLN A 237 -5.02 -21.93 -16.19
C GLN A 237 -3.87 -21.82 -17.22
N SER A 238 -3.30 -20.62 -17.40
CA SER A 238 -2.18 -20.37 -18.30
C SER A 238 -0.82 -20.61 -17.61
N SER A 239 -0.41 -21.88 -17.50
CA SER A 239 0.83 -22.26 -16.80
C SER A 239 2.12 -21.66 -17.41
N PRO A 240 3.07 -21.17 -16.59
CA PRO A 240 4.37 -20.66 -17.08
C PRO A 240 5.37 -21.76 -17.48
N LYS A 241 5.17 -23.02 -17.05
CA LYS A 241 6.19 -24.10 -17.08
C LYS A 241 6.64 -24.62 -18.46
N LYS A 242 6.05 -24.15 -19.57
CA LYS A 242 6.34 -24.65 -20.94
C LYS A 242 6.69 -23.55 -21.95
N LYS A 243 6.93 -22.32 -21.49
CA LYS A 243 7.19 -21.16 -22.36
C LYS A 243 8.69 -20.88 -22.44
N ASP A 244 9.18 -20.39 -23.58
CA ASP A 244 10.55 -19.88 -23.69
C ASP A 244 10.72 -18.56 -22.92
N SER A 245 11.96 -18.13 -22.72
CA SER A 245 12.28 -16.96 -21.90
C SER A 245 11.67 -15.65 -22.42
N LYS A 246 11.57 -15.46 -23.75
CA LYS A 246 11.02 -14.22 -24.32
C LYS A 246 9.51 -14.14 -24.12
N LYS A 247 8.82 -15.26 -24.25
CA LYS A 247 7.37 -15.31 -24.02
C LYS A 247 7.03 -15.08 -22.55
N ILE A 248 7.83 -15.61 -21.62
CA ILE A 248 7.64 -15.37 -20.19
C ILE A 248 7.89 -13.90 -19.82
N GLU A 249 8.92 -13.25 -20.38
CA GLU A 249 9.15 -11.81 -20.17
C GLU A 249 7.92 -10.99 -20.57
N LYS A 250 7.37 -11.23 -21.75
CA LYS A 250 6.16 -10.54 -22.21
C LYS A 250 4.96 -10.79 -21.29
N ASP A 251 4.74 -12.04 -20.88
CA ASP A 251 3.63 -12.38 -19.99
C ASP A 251 3.80 -11.75 -18.60
N MET A 252 5.05 -11.61 -18.11
CA MET A 252 5.35 -10.93 -16.85
C MET A 252 5.06 -9.43 -16.92
N ASP A 253 5.38 -8.76 -18.02
CA ASP A 253 5.04 -7.34 -18.23
C ASP A 253 3.51 -7.12 -18.24
N GLU A 254 2.77 -8.00 -18.94
CA GLU A 254 1.30 -7.96 -18.94
C GLU A 254 0.71 -8.24 -17.54
N LEU A 255 1.31 -9.17 -16.79
CA LEU A 255 0.92 -9.51 -15.43
C LEU A 255 1.18 -8.37 -14.45
N GLU A 256 2.28 -7.63 -14.61
CA GLU A 256 2.63 -6.51 -13.73
C GLU A 256 1.57 -5.41 -13.75
N ASN A 257 1.03 -5.09 -14.92
CA ASN A 257 -0.08 -4.13 -15.04
C ASN A 257 -1.34 -4.62 -14.31
N LYS A 258 -1.67 -5.91 -14.40
CA LYS A 258 -2.83 -6.49 -13.70
C LYS A 258 -2.63 -6.48 -12.19
N VAL A 259 -1.43 -6.83 -11.73
CA VAL A 259 -1.05 -6.75 -10.31
C VAL A 259 -1.22 -5.33 -9.80
N ALA A 260 -0.77 -4.32 -10.54
CA ALA A 260 -0.91 -2.93 -10.14
C ALA A 260 -2.38 -2.50 -9.98
N VAL A 261 -3.25 -2.88 -10.92
CA VAL A 261 -4.70 -2.55 -10.84
C VAL A 261 -5.39 -3.27 -9.68
N ILE A 262 -5.11 -4.56 -9.47
CA ILE A 262 -5.69 -5.34 -8.37
C ILE A 262 -5.18 -4.82 -7.01
N ALA A 263 -3.90 -4.45 -6.94
CA ALA A 263 -3.32 -3.84 -5.74
C ALA A 263 -4.00 -2.50 -5.42
N ASP A 264 -4.20 -1.64 -6.42
CA ASP A 264 -4.86 -0.35 -6.23
C ASP A 264 -6.31 -0.50 -5.75
N ASP A 265 -7.08 -1.41 -6.36
CA ASP A 265 -8.45 -1.69 -5.91
C ASP A 265 -8.48 -2.25 -4.47
N PHE A 266 -7.53 -3.13 -4.12
CA PHE A 266 -7.40 -3.65 -2.76
C PHE A 266 -7.06 -2.57 -1.74
N PHE A 267 -6.04 -1.73 -2.00
CA PHE A 267 -5.63 -0.69 -1.06
C PHE A 267 -6.66 0.44 -0.94
N LEU A 268 -7.42 0.73 -2.00
CA LEU A 268 -8.60 1.60 -1.93
C LEU A 268 -9.67 1.00 -1.00
N GLY A 269 -10.05 -0.26 -1.21
CA GLY A 269 -11.07 -0.93 -0.39
C GLY A 269 -10.64 -1.14 1.07
N ASP A 270 -9.36 -1.44 1.31
CA ASP A 270 -8.78 -1.54 2.65
C ASP A 270 -8.79 -0.18 3.37
N CYS A 271 -8.43 0.90 2.68
CA CYS A 271 -8.51 2.24 3.25
C CYS A 271 -9.97 2.65 3.52
N ALA A 272 -10.89 2.32 2.60
CA ALA A 272 -12.31 2.58 2.75
C ALA A 272 -12.92 1.78 3.92
N ASN A 273 -12.55 0.51 4.10
CA ASN A 273 -13.00 -0.28 5.24
C ASN A 273 -12.51 0.31 6.57
N ALA A 274 -11.24 0.72 6.62
CA ALA A 274 -10.66 1.36 7.81
C ALA A 274 -11.29 2.74 8.11
N ALA A 275 -11.72 3.48 7.09
CA ALA A 275 -12.44 4.75 7.28
C ALA A 275 -13.84 4.53 7.89
N VAL A 276 -14.55 3.48 7.47
CA VAL A 276 -15.81 3.07 8.11
C VAL A 276 -15.58 2.70 9.57
N ASP A 277 -14.53 1.95 9.88
CA ASP A 277 -14.17 1.62 11.27
C ASP A 277 -13.87 2.88 12.09
N HIS A 278 -13.17 3.86 11.51
CA HIS A 278 -12.92 5.15 12.14
C HIS A 278 -14.23 5.90 12.46
N VAL A 279 -15.17 5.95 11.52
CA VAL A 279 -16.50 6.56 11.74
C VAL A 279 -17.24 5.85 12.87
N LEU A 280 -17.33 4.52 12.82
CA LEU A 280 -18.00 3.73 13.84
C LEU A 280 -17.39 3.96 15.23
N GLN A 281 -16.06 3.94 15.34
CA GLN A 281 -15.35 4.21 16.60
C GLN A 281 -15.59 5.65 17.08
N SER A 282 -15.55 6.63 16.18
CA SER A 282 -15.63 8.06 16.53
C SER A 282 -17.01 8.50 16.97
N TYR A 283 -18.06 7.86 16.44
CA TYR A 283 -19.46 8.29 16.63
C TYR A 283 -20.32 7.34 17.49
N LYS A 284 -19.83 6.14 17.85
CA LYS A 284 -20.53 5.14 18.68
C LYS A 284 -21.25 5.72 19.90
N GLU A 285 -20.60 6.62 20.62
CA GLU A 285 -21.14 7.23 21.86
C GLU A 285 -21.61 8.68 21.66
N LYS A 286 -21.43 9.25 20.46
CA LYS A 286 -21.66 10.69 20.20
C LYS A 286 -22.90 10.96 19.37
N LYS A 287 -23.18 10.11 18.36
CA LYS A 287 -24.26 10.29 17.38
C LYS A 287 -24.77 8.94 16.88
N GLN A 288 -25.83 8.43 17.50
CA GLN A 288 -26.41 7.13 17.18
C GLN A 288 -26.83 7.00 15.71
N GLU A 289 -27.41 8.05 15.12
CA GLU A 289 -27.82 8.06 13.72
C GLU A 289 -26.66 7.78 12.75
N ILE A 290 -25.50 8.42 12.97
CA ILE A 290 -24.29 8.18 12.16
C ILE A 290 -23.82 6.75 12.32
N PHE A 291 -23.77 6.27 13.57
CA PHE A 291 -23.37 4.89 13.88
C PHE A 291 -24.29 3.88 13.17
N ASP A 292 -25.61 4.05 13.26
CA ASP A 292 -26.59 3.13 12.68
C ASP A 292 -26.51 3.07 11.14
N SER A 293 -26.34 4.23 10.48
CA SER A 293 -26.17 4.29 9.02
C SER A 293 -24.88 3.59 8.58
N PHE A 294 -23.75 3.85 9.23
CA PHE A 294 -22.46 3.25 8.84
C PHE A 294 -22.26 1.81 9.32
N ASN A 295 -23.01 1.34 10.32
CA ASN A 295 -22.91 -0.04 10.77
C ASN A 295 -23.42 -1.02 9.69
N LYS A 296 -24.41 -0.60 8.89
CA LYS A 296 -24.86 -1.37 7.72
C LYS A 296 -23.80 -1.40 6.62
N VAL A 297 -23.17 -0.26 6.35
CA VAL A 297 -22.07 -0.10 5.38
C VAL A 297 -20.90 -1.03 5.73
N LYS A 298 -20.57 -1.16 7.02
CA LYS A 298 -19.46 -1.97 7.51
C LYS A 298 -19.53 -3.43 7.07
N GLU A 299 -20.70 -4.06 7.14
CA GLU A 299 -20.85 -5.46 6.72
C GLU A 299 -20.51 -5.66 5.24
N GLN A 300 -20.92 -4.72 4.39
CA GLN A 300 -20.56 -4.75 2.97
C GLN A 300 -19.07 -4.47 2.77
N ALA A 301 -18.53 -3.46 3.45
CA ALA A 301 -17.12 -3.10 3.36
C ALA A 301 -16.21 -4.28 3.74
N ASP A 302 -16.56 -5.03 4.79
CA ASP A 302 -15.82 -6.22 5.24
C ASP A 302 -15.81 -7.33 4.18
N ARG A 303 -16.96 -7.60 3.55
CA ARG A 303 -17.03 -8.62 2.49
C ARG A 303 -16.19 -8.21 1.27
N VAL A 304 -16.30 -6.95 0.85
CA VAL A 304 -15.59 -6.44 -0.33
C VAL A 304 -14.08 -6.49 -0.12
N VAL A 305 -13.57 -5.97 1.00
CA VAL A 305 -12.13 -5.96 1.28
C VAL A 305 -11.57 -7.37 1.44
N GLN A 306 -12.32 -8.30 2.05
CA GLN A 306 -11.89 -9.70 2.16
C GLN A 306 -11.70 -10.35 0.78
N GLN A 307 -12.65 -10.15 -0.14
CA GLN A 307 -12.53 -10.68 -1.49
C GLN A 307 -11.40 -9.99 -2.28
N GLN A 308 -11.24 -8.67 -2.17
CA GLN A 308 -10.15 -7.95 -2.80
C GLN A 308 -8.77 -8.40 -2.28
N LYS A 309 -8.66 -8.64 -0.97
CA LYS A 309 -7.44 -9.19 -0.36
C LYS A 309 -7.12 -10.57 -0.94
N ALA A 310 -8.11 -11.45 -1.04
CA ALA A 310 -7.94 -12.78 -1.65
C ALA A 310 -7.47 -12.67 -3.11
N ASN A 311 -8.01 -11.73 -3.88
CA ASN A 311 -7.57 -11.47 -5.25
C ASN A 311 -6.12 -10.95 -5.30
N TYR A 312 -5.77 -10.01 -4.44
CA TYR A 312 -4.43 -9.45 -4.34
C TYR A 312 -3.40 -10.53 -3.97
N GLU A 313 -3.67 -11.34 -2.96
CA GLU A 313 -2.80 -12.45 -2.56
C GLU A 313 -2.65 -13.49 -3.69
N ALA A 314 -3.75 -13.82 -4.38
CA ALA A 314 -3.73 -14.77 -5.49
C ALA A 314 -2.89 -14.27 -6.68
N ILE A 315 -3.05 -13.00 -7.08
CA ILE A 315 -2.27 -12.44 -8.20
C ILE A 315 -0.79 -12.28 -7.83
N MET A 316 -0.48 -11.93 -6.56
CA MET A 316 0.90 -11.87 -6.08
C MET A 316 1.56 -13.25 -6.08
N ALA A 317 0.85 -14.31 -5.67
CA ALA A 317 1.34 -15.68 -5.76
C ALA A 317 1.61 -16.11 -7.21
N ILE A 318 0.78 -15.67 -8.16
CA ILE A 318 1.00 -15.89 -9.60
C ILE A 318 2.24 -15.13 -10.07
N LYS A 319 2.39 -13.85 -9.70
CA LYS A 319 3.59 -13.03 -10.02
C LYS A 319 4.86 -13.74 -9.58
N GLU A 320 4.87 -14.26 -8.36
CA GLU A 320 6.00 -14.98 -7.81
C GLU A 320 6.27 -16.32 -8.54
N ALA A 321 5.23 -17.05 -8.94
CA ALA A 321 5.39 -18.27 -9.73
C ALA A 321 5.97 -18.01 -11.13
N TYR A 322 5.57 -16.92 -11.79
CA TYR A 322 6.15 -16.47 -13.05
C TYR A 322 7.63 -16.07 -12.89
N ARG A 323 7.95 -15.29 -11.84
CA ARG A 323 9.32 -14.92 -11.50
C ARG A 323 10.21 -16.14 -11.31
N LYS A 324 9.81 -17.11 -10.48
CA LYS A 324 10.56 -18.36 -10.25
C LYS A 324 10.78 -19.14 -11.55
N SER A 325 9.74 -19.27 -12.38
CA SER A 325 9.84 -19.98 -13.67
C SER A 325 10.84 -19.32 -14.61
N TYR A 326 10.87 -17.99 -14.64
CA TYR A 326 11.83 -17.22 -15.43
C TYR A 326 13.27 -17.40 -14.95
N GLU A 327 13.50 -17.31 -13.64
CA GLU A 327 14.80 -17.53 -13.02
C GLU A 327 15.34 -18.94 -13.30
N GLU A 328 14.49 -19.97 -13.23
CA GLU A 328 14.86 -21.36 -13.58
C GLU A 328 15.29 -21.51 -15.04
N ILE A 329 14.57 -20.90 -15.99
CA ILE A 329 14.89 -20.98 -17.42
C ILE A 329 16.21 -20.26 -17.73
N LYS A 330 16.40 -19.07 -17.16
CA LYS A 330 17.67 -18.33 -17.31
C LYS A 330 18.83 -19.07 -16.65
N GLY A 331 18.62 -19.68 -15.50
CA GLY A 331 19.61 -20.52 -14.81
C GLY A 331 20.06 -21.69 -15.70
N LYS A 332 19.10 -22.45 -16.24
CA LYS A 332 19.37 -23.56 -17.18
C LYS A 332 20.10 -23.09 -18.44
N HIS A 333 19.72 -21.94 -19.01
CA HIS A 333 20.42 -21.38 -20.16
C HIS A 333 21.88 -21.04 -19.83
N LYS A 334 22.15 -20.47 -18.66
CA LYS A 334 23.51 -20.13 -18.21
C LYS A 334 24.37 -21.39 -18.01
N GLU A 335 23.80 -22.46 -17.47
CA GLU A 335 24.50 -23.75 -17.32
C GLU A 335 24.79 -24.42 -18.67
N SER A 336 23.83 -24.41 -19.60
CA SER A 336 24.02 -24.95 -20.95
C SER A 336 25.13 -24.22 -21.71
N ILE A 337 25.18 -22.88 -21.61
CA ILE A 337 26.25 -22.07 -22.21
C ILE A 337 27.62 -22.44 -21.62
N LYS A 338 27.71 -22.61 -20.29
CA LYS A 338 28.96 -23.05 -19.64
C LYS A 338 29.42 -24.42 -20.13
N LYS A 339 28.51 -25.40 -20.23
CA LYS A 339 28.84 -26.74 -20.73
C LYS A 339 29.36 -26.70 -22.17
N ILE A 340 28.72 -25.92 -23.04
CA ILE A 340 29.17 -25.73 -24.43
C ILE A 340 30.57 -25.08 -24.46
N GLN A 341 30.82 -24.06 -23.63
CA GLN A 341 32.15 -23.43 -23.54
C GLN A 341 33.22 -24.40 -23.03
N GLU A 342 32.90 -25.22 -22.04
CA GLU A 342 33.80 -26.26 -21.52
C GLU A 342 34.09 -27.36 -22.56
N GLU A 343 33.11 -27.73 -23.38
CA GLU A 343 33.30 -28.69 -24.48
C GLU A 343 34.13 -28.10 -25.62
N VAL A 344 33.88 -26.85 -26.02
CA VAL A 344 34.68 -26.16 -27.05
C VAL A 344 36.16 -26.03 -26.61
N ASN A 345 36.39 -25.73 -25.33
CA ASN A 345 37.75 -25.62 -24.78
C ASN A 345 38.48 -26.97 -24.62
N LYS A 346 37.79 -28.12 -24.73
CA LYS A 346 38.42 -29.45 -24.72
C LYS A 346 38.85 -29.93 -26.11
N VAL A 347 38.37 -29.26 -27.16
CA VAL A 347 38.63 -29.62 -28.57
C VAL A 347 39.70 -28.69 -29.20
N GLN A 348 40.05 -27.61 -28.52
CA GLN A 348 41.25 -26.79 -28.77
C GLN A 348 42.41 -27.27 -27.93
#